data_AF-A0A5C4XF34-F1
#
_entry.id   AF-A0A5C4XF34-F1
#
_cell.length_a   1.000
_cell.length_b   1.000
_cell.length_c   1.000
_cell.angle_alpha   90.00
_cell.angle_beta   90.00
_cell.angle_gamma   90.00
#
_symmetry.space_group_name_H-M   'P 1'
#
loop_
_entity.id
_entity.type
_entity.pdbx_description
1 polymer ?
#
loop_
_entity_poly.entity_id
_entity_poly.type
_entity_poly.pdbx_seq_one_letter_code
_entity_poly.pdbx_strand_id
1 'polypeptide(L)'
;MSSPRPRGAPSTLIVEVDYIEPGRWIVAIDAPGGSFSTETNAASKVEAAARAAIAEVLRVVDVELVFVGFDGRPWSPSATD
;
A
#
# COMPACT_ATOMS: atom_id res chain seq x y z
N MET A 1 -10.48 -35.56 10.45
CA MET A 1 -9.80 -34.59 11.35
C MET A 1 -9.30 -33.46 10.47
N SER A 2 -9.96 -32.31 10.50
CA SER A 2 -9.54 -31.14 9.73
C SER A 2 -8.48 -30.40 10.54
N SER A 3 -7.25 -30.36 10.03
CA SER A 3 -6.21 -29.50 10.61
C SER A 3 -6.69 -28.05 10.58
N PRO A 4 -6.58 -27.29 11.69
CA PRO A 4 -6.81 -25.86 11.63
C PRO A 4 -5.75 -25.27 10.69
N ARG A 5 -6.17 -24.59 9.61
CA ARG A 5 -5.24 -23.79 8.81
C ARG A 5 -4.46 -22.90 9.77
N PRO A 6 -3.12 -22.79 9.64
CA PRO A 6 -2.42 -21.72 10.33
C PRO A 6 -3.15 -20.42 9.98
N ARG A 7 -3.44 -19.57 10.96
CA ARG A 7 -3.77 -18.16 10.68
C ARG A 7 -2.58 -17.67 9.87
N GLY A 8 -2.77 -17.58 8.55
CA GLY A 8 -1.68 -17.30 7.61
C GLY A 8 -1.00 -16.04 8.07
N ALA A 9 0.33 -16.01 7.99
CA ALA A 9 1.09 -14.80 8.24
C ALA A 9 0.42 -13.60 7.53
N PRO A 10 0.42 -12.40 8.13
CA PRO A 10 -0.13 -11.23 7.45
C PRO A 10 0.51 -11.15 6.06
N SER A 11 -0.32 -11.01 5.03
CA SER A 11 0.21 -10.87 3.68
C SER A 11 0.89 -9.50 3.61
N THR A 12 2.19 -9.48 3.43
CA THR A 12 2.93 -8.24 3.21
C THR A 12 2.67 -7.77 1.79
N LEU A 13 2.25 -6.51 1.63
CA LEU A 13 2.03 -5.86 0.35
C LEU A 13 3.05 -4.75 0.17
N ILE A 14 3.63 -4.66 -1.03
CA ILE A 14 4.52 -3.58 -1.41
C ILE A 14 3.65 -2.44 -1.94
N VAL A 15 3.86 -1.25 -1.42
CA VAL A 15 3.18 -0.03 -1.82
C VAL A 15 4.21 0.95 -2.37
N GLU A 16 4.22 1.12 -3.68
CA GLU A 16 5.06 2.09 -4.36
C GLU A 16 4.38 3.46 -4.36
N VAL A 17 5.14 4.48 -3.99
CA VAL A 17 4.67 5.85 -3.83
C VAL A 17 5.46 6.75 -4.76
N ASP A 18 4.75 7.48 -5.60
CA ASP A 18 5.34 8.43 -6.54
C ASP A 18 4.71 9.83 -6.40
N TYR A 19 5.55 10.85 -6.53
CA TYR A 19 5.15 12.25 -6.52
C TYR A 19 5.08 12.76 -7.95
N ILE A 20 3.87 13.11 -8.40
CA ILE A 20 3.65 13.48 -9.79
C ILE A 20 3.76 14.98 -10.00
N GLU A 21 3.04 15.75 -9.18
CA GLU A 21 2.96 17.21 -9.24
C GLU A 21 2.53 17.78 -7.88
N PRO A 22 2.64 19.10 -7.64
CA PRO A 22 2.26 19.72 -6.37
C PRO A 22 0.88 19.29 -5.89
N GLY A 23 0.87 18.59 -4.75
CA GLY A 23 -0.35 18.08 -4.13
C GLY A 23 -0.98 16.89 -4.86
N ARG A 24 -0.20 16.08 -5.59
CA ARG A 24 -0.70 14.84 -6.22
C ARG A 24 0.32 13.70 -6.11
N TRP A 25 -0.14 12.61 -5.51
CA TRP A 25 0.62 11.40 -5.23
C TRP A 25 -0.09 10.19 -5.84
N ILE A 26 0.67 9.33 -6.51
CA ILE A 26 0.19 8.01 -6.94
C ILE A 26 0.68 6.97 -5.93
N VAL A 27 -0.22 6.06 -5.58
CA VAL A 27 0.02 4.96 -4.65
C VAL A 27 -0.31 3.67 -5.39
N ALA A 28 0.72 2.98 -5.87
CA ALA A 28 0.59 1.69 -6.53
C ALA A 28 0.79 0.56 -5.52
N ILE A 29 -0.09 -0.43 -5.54
CA ILE A 29 -0.14 -1.53 -4.57
C ILE A 29 0.07 -2.81 -5.35
N ASP A 30 1.15 -3.52 -5.05
CA ASP A 30 1.42 -4.83 -5.64
C ASP A 30 0.85 -5.94 -4.75
N ALA A 31 -0.10 -6.70 -5.30
CA ALA A 31 -0.82 -7.75 -4.60
C ALA A 31 -0.76 -9.08 -5.36
N PRO A 32 -0.89 -10.23 -4.67
CA PRO A 32 -0.79 -11.55 -5.31
C PRO A 32 -1.77 -11.81 -6.46
N GLY A 33 -2.87 -11.06 -6.54
CA GLY A 33 -3.89 -11.16 -7.60
C GLY A 33 -3.74 -10.14 -8.73
N GLY A 34 -2.70 -9.31 -8.69
CA GLY A 34 -2.48 -8.20 -9.61
C GLY A 34 -2.36 -6.87 -8.89
N SER A 35 -1.69 -5.93 -9.55
CA SER A 35 -1.43 -4.60 -9.00
C SER A 35 -2.59 -3.64 -9.31
N PHE A 36 -2.82 -2.70 -8.40
CA PHE A 36 -3.82 -1.63 -8.56
C PHE A 36 -3.30 -0.34 -7.93
N SER A 37 -3.91 0.79 -8.25
CA SER A 37 -3.44 2.10 -7.79
C SER A 37 -4.55 3.00 -7.30
N THR A 38 -4.19 3.94 -6.43
CA THR A 38 -5.04 5.05 -5.99
C THR A 38 -4.24 6.35 -5.98
N GLU A 39 -4.93 7.47 -5.86
CA GLU A 39 -4.32 8.79 -5.82
C GLU A 39 -4.69 9.51 -4.52
N THR A 40 -3.79 10.37 -4.06
CA THR A 40 -4.07 11.27 -2.95
C THR A 40 -3.41 12.63 -3.13
N ASN A 41 -3.92 13.63 -2.41
CA ASN A 41 -3.46 15.01 -2.56
C ASN A 41 -2.48 15.48 -1.48
N ALA A 42 -2.04 14.59 -0.60
CA ALA A 42 -1.07 14.89 0.44
C ALA A 42 -0.27 13.64 0.80
N ALA A 43 1.04 13.80 1.06
CA ALA A 43 1.91 12.72 1.50
C ALA A 43 1.37 12.04 2.78
N SER A 44 0.86 12.83 3.74
CA SER A 44 0.27 12.33 4.98
C SER A 44 -0.99 11.46 4.78
N LYS A 45 -1.60 11.48 3.60
CA LYS A 45 -2.79 10.68 3.27
C LYS A 45 -2.46 9.41 2.49
N VAL A 46 -1.21 9.19 2.08
CA VAL A 46 -0.80 8.04 1.26
C VAL A 46 -1.15 6.72 1.94
N GLU A 47 -0.81 6.55 3.21
CA GLU A 47 -1.11 5.30 3.93
C GLU A 47 -2.62 5.07 4.04
N ALA A 48 -3.39 6.11 4.39
CA ALA A 48 -4.83 6.00 4.51
C ALA A 48 -5.48 5.64 3.16
N ALA A 49 -5.01 6.22 2.06
CA ALA A 49 -5.46 5.92 0.71
C ALA A 49 -5.13 4.47 0.31
N ALA A 50 -3.91 4.00 0.58
CA ALA A 50 -3.50 2.61 0.33
C ALA A 50 -4.41 1.62 1.07
N ARG A 51 -4.62 1.84 2.37
CA ARG A 51 -5.47 0.97 3.20
C ARG A 51 -6.91 0.96 2.73
N ALA A 52 -7.47 2.11 2.36
CA ALA A 52 -8.82 2.20 1.82
C ALA A 52 -8.96 1.40 0.51
N ALA A 53 -8.01 1.58 -0.43
CA ALA A 53 -8.01 0.86 -1.70
C ALA A 53 -7.88 -0.67 -1.49
N ILE A 54 -7.03 -1.11 -0.57
CA ILE A 54 -6.86 -2.53 -0.23
C ILE A 54 -8.15 -3.11 0.36
N ALA A 55 -8.78 -2.41 1.29
CA ALA A 55 -10.04 -2.85 1.88
C ALA A 55 -11.17 -2.96 0.85
N GLU A 56 -11.16 -2.08 -0.16
CA GLU A 56 -12.14 -2.09 -1.25
C GLU A 56 -11.90 -3.23 -2.26
N VAL A 57 -10.66 -3.37 -2.73
CA VAL A 57 -10.29 -4.30 -3.82
C VAL A 57 -10.10 -5.72 -3.30
N LEU A 58 -9.28 -5.90 -2.26
CA LEU A 58 -8.92 -7.21 -1.73
C LEU A 58 -9.87 -7.70 -0.65
N ARG A 59 -10.73 -6.83 -0.11
CA ARG A 59 -11.67 -7.15 0.99
C ARG A 59 -10.95 -7.72 2.23
N VAL A 60 -9.70 -7.33 2.44
CA VAL A 60 -8.87 -7.68 3.60
C VAL A 60 -8.48 -6.43 4.39
N VAL A 61 -8.29 -6.61 5.70
CA VAL A 61 -7.90 -5.52 6.62
C VAL A 61 -6.63 -5.83 7.41
N ASP A 62 -6.19 -7.09 7.42
CA ASP A 62 -5.02 -7.55 8.18
C ASP A 62 -3.86 -7.84 7.21
N VAL A 63 -3.22 -6.76 6.76
CA VAL A 63 -2.05 -6.78 5.87
C VAL A 63 -0.96 -5.86 6.41
N GLU A 64 0.29 -6.29 6.24
CA GLU A 64 1.44 -5.43 6.48
C GLU A 64 1.74 -4.66 5.19
N LEU A 65 1.97 -3.35 5.31
CA LEU A 65 2.28 -2.49 4.17
C LEU A 65 3.73 -2.04 4.24
N VAL A 66 4.46 -2.26 3.16
CA VAL A 66 5.84 -1.78 3.00
C VAL A 66 5.82 -0.67 1.96
N PHE A 67 6.02 0.57 2.40
CA PHE A 67 6.05 1.72 1.50
C PHE A 67 7.44 1.91 0.92
N VAL A 68 7.51 2.00 -0.42
CA VAL A 68 8.73 2.25 -1.18
C VAL A 68 8.51 3.40 -2.15
N GLY A 69 9.56 4.15 -2.47
CA GLY A 69 9.53 5.12 -3.57
C GLY A 69 9.68 4.42 -4.92
N PHE A 70 9.50 5.18 -6.01
CA PHE A 70 9.76 4.70 -7.38
C PHE A 70 11.21 4.22 -7.58
N ASP A 71 12.15 4.69 -6.76
CA ASP A 71 13.55 4.25 -6.75
C ASP A 71 13.79 2.95 -5.95
N GLY A 72 12.73 2.34 -5.43
CA GLY A 72 12.76 1.11 -4.63
C GLY A 72 13.27 1.30 -3.20
N ARG A 73 13.53 2.54 -2.75
CA ARG A 73 13.97 2.81 -1.38
C ARG A 73 12.77 2.94 -0.43
N PRO A 74 12.93 2.68 0.89
CA PRO A 74 11.87 2.93 1.85
C PRO A 74 11.35 4.36 1.75
N TRP A 75 10.04 4.50 1.61
CA TRP A 75 9.38 5.80 1.56
C TRP A 75 8.85 6.20 2.93
N SER A 76 8.85 7.51 3.21
CA SER A 76 8.17 8.06 4.37
C SER A 76 7.54 9.41 4.06
N PRO A 77 6.42 9.78 4.69
CA PRO A 77 5.78 11.08 4.48
C PRO A 77 6.65 12.28 4.85
N SER A 78 7.67 12.07 5.70
CA SER A 78 8.62 13.11 6.14
C SER A 78 9.79 13.31 5.19
N ALA A 79 10.00 12.39 4.22
CA ALA A 79 11.10 12.48 3.26
C ALA A 79 10.82 13.45 2.10
N THR A 80 9.65 14.09 2.10
CA THR A 80 9.11 14.88 0.99
C THR A 80 9.00 16.37 1.32
N ASP A 81 9.78 16.84 2.30
CA ASP A 81 9.97 18.25 2.65
C ASP A 81 11.06 18.91 1.78
#